data_AF-A0A0L6JN73-F1
#
_entry.id   AF-A0A0L6JN73-F1
#
_cell.length_a   1.000
_cell.length_b   1.000
_cell.length_c   1.000
_cell.angle_alpha   90.00
_cell.angle_beta   90.00
_cell.angle_gamma   90.00
#
_symmetry.space_group_name_H-M   'P 1'
#
loop_
_entity.id
_entity.type
_entity.pdbx_description
1 polymer ?
#
loop_
_entity_poly.entity_id
_entity_poly.type
_entity_poly.pdbx_seq_one_letter_code
_entity_poly.pdbx_strand_id
1 'polypeptide(L)'
;MKLIEYFKIKDLFFPGQWNFKIPEDLLYPQQISALLQIITIFIGLFLISFVYHNAKKDNTLKSYIFMNLSMIVWTIGLSFESISNSSTHLTRFAPLWFSYLGICAMGPGWLIFCLFLTENKWVDKRKNILLLFVPHGIFYILLITNYFHQFMYIVPHNERRSFGPGYYTLFFTIAVYIVAGLVLVAKKQYTDKQRIRHIIFFLVLMVLMLLVNTILQLIFNLQIETKPLLFVIFSSLFFFYGSLRYNFFSIIPVSFSSLIHSMDDGVLILDRDSNIVAFNNSLECLISNKDVLKKDTKVSGFVEYLKEISLKTPESLQLLDSILFSEYKFDNNILNINKTMIKFLKVDVQHISNRKGQLLSTIIVFSDITEINNLNGELEHKNTEILSLNKKLMKANKELLRQSLIIEEIAITNERNRILKELYNSIEDTFKEILQITEICRKSIISNDGSIEENIKRMIQTTKNGLNEIRDSIYYEKNKLIENQIFIKTLEKLLTGKSRMNIQIYFEGEEIEIPHHIRYAIYVTCREVLENSCAQRQAKTVYIILQLGESSLNMIITDNGKGIDDFTSDKGLKVIENLCYELGGTINYGSLDEDQGFSLHMELPLVSLTDVNELENI
;
A
#
# COMPACT_ATOMS: atom_id res chain seq x y z
N MET A 1 77.40 -32.61 -51.26
CA MET A 1 76.38 -33.58 -51.73
C MET A 1 75.28 -33.64 -50.68
N LYS A 2 74.13 -33.01 -50.98
CA LYS A 2 72.76 -33.26 -50.49
C LYS A 2 72.58 -33.35 -48.96
N LEU A 3 72.06 -32.35 -48.25
CA LEU A 3 70.71 -31.77 -48.34
C LEU A 3 69.55 -32.77 -48.18
N ILE A 4 69.79 -33.92 -47.53
CA ILE A 4 68.75 -34.86 -47.08
C ILE A 4 69.12 -35.44 -45.72
N GLU A 5 68.99 -34.65 -44.65
CA GLU A 5 68.79 -35.21 -43.30
C GLU A 5 68.06 -34.26 -42.33
N TYR A 6 67.40 -33.22 -42.87
CA TYR A 6 66.75 -32.17 -42.06
C TYR A 6 65.26 -32.43 -41.74
N PHE A 7 64.71 -33.60 -42.11
CA PHE A 7 63.33 -33.95 -41.76
C PHE A 7 63.18 -35.45 -41.45
N LYS A 8 63.60 -35.86 -40.24
CA LYS A 8 62.99 -37.00 -39.55
C LYS A 8 61.91 -36.49 -38.60
N ILE A 9 60.72 -36.25 -39.18
CA ILE A 9 59.46 -36.09 -38.45
C ILE A 9 59.05 -37.48 -37.93
N LYS A 10 59.77 -37.99 -36.93
CA LYS A 10 59.37 -39.23 -36.23
C LYS A 10 59.57 -39.22 -34.71
N ASP A 11 60.17 -38.17 -34.16
CA ASP A 11 60.35 -38.01 -32.70
C ASP A 11 59.48 -36.90 -32.08
N LEU A 12 58.46 -36.40 -32.79
CA LEU A 12 57.69 -35.23 -32.35
C LEU A 12 56.60 -35.51 -31.31
N PHE A 13 56.39 -36.75 -30.87
CA PHE A 13 55.41 -37.06 -29.81
C PHE A 13 55.91 -38.17 -28.87
N PHE A 14 56.45 -37.71 -27.73
CA PHE A 14 56.60 -38.36 -26.41
C PHE A 14 56.91 -39.86 -26.37
N PRO A 15 58.16 -40.21 -26.00
CA PRO A 15 58.32 -41.04 -24.81
C PRO A 15 59.52 -40.61 -23.93
N GLY A 16 59.26 -40.35 -22.64
CA GLY A 16 60.31 -40.48 -21.60
C GLY A 16 60.94 -39.21 -20.99
N GLN A 17 60.30 -38.04 -20.99
CA GLN A 17 60.86 -36.85 -20.30
C GLN A 17 59.94 -36.24 -19.24
N TRP A 18 59.62 -37.00 -18.19
CA TRP A 18 59.22 -36.46 -16.89
C TRP A 18 59.76 -37.37 -15.77
N ASN A 19 61.08 -37.42 -15.59
CA ASN A 19 61.66 -38.06 -14.40
C ASN A 19 61.57 -37.09 -13.22
N PHE A 20 60.40 -37.05 -12.57
CA PHE A 20 60.27 -36.50 -11.22
C PHE A 20 60.90 -37.50 -10.22
N LYS A 21 62.22 -37.45 -10.06
CA LYS A 21 62.87 -38.00 -8.87
C LYS A 21 62.84 -36.93 -7.79
N ILE A 22 62.04 -37.14 -6.75
CA ILE A 22 62.09 -36.34 -5.51
C ILE A 22 63.35 -36.79 -4.77
N PRO A 23 64.36 -35.93 -4.54
CA PRO A 23 65.50 -36.27 -3.69
C PRO A 23 65.10 -36.15 -2.22
N GLU A 24 65.59 -37.08 -1.39
CA GLU A 24 65.25 -37.24 0.03
C GLU A 24 66.06 -36.36 1.01
N ASP A 25 66.71 -35.30 0.52
CA ASP A 25 67.48 -34.37 1.36
C ASP A 25 66.84 -32.96 1.33
N LEU A 26 66.78 -32.30 2.50
CA LEU A 26 66.23 -30.96 2.74
C LEU A 26 66.15 -30.05 1.51
N LEU A 27 64.95 -29.52 1.22
CA LEU A 27 64.61 -28.67 0.07
C LEU A 27 65.75 -27.71 -0.34
N TYR A 28 66.34 -27.94 -1.51
CA TYR A 28 67.28 -27.00 -2.11
C TYR A 28 66.62 -25.60 -2.24
N PRO A 29 67.37 -24.48 -2.16
CA PRO A 29 66.81 -23.13 -2.27
C PRO A 29 65.90 -22.91 -3.49
N GLN A 30 66.17 -23.62 -4.60
CA GLN A 30 65.34 -23.62 -5.81
C GLN A 30 63.96 -24.26 -5.60
N GLN A 31 63.87 -25.36 -4.84
CA GLN A 31 62.60 -26.01 -4.52
C GLN A 31 61.77 -25.17 -3.54
N ILE A 32 62.43 -24.51 -2.57
CA ILE A 32 61.77 -23.54 -1.68
C ILE A 32 61.21 -22.36 -2.50
N SER A 33 61.99 -21.84 -3.44
CA SER A 33 61.55 -20.76 -4.34
C SER A 33 60.34 -21.18 -5.19
N ALA A 34 60.37 -22.37 -5.77
CA ALA A 34 59.26 -22.91 -6.56
C ALA A 34 57.98 -23.09 -5.70
N LEU A 35 58.10 -23.62 -4.49
CA LEU A 35 56.98 -23.78 -3.56
C LEU A 35 56.37 -22.41 -3.19
N LEU A 36 57.23 -21.43 -2.89
CA LEU A 36 56.80 -20.06 -2.58
C LEU A 36 56.03 -19.42 -3.75
N GLN A 37 56.48 -19.65 -4.98
CA GLN A 37 55.84 -19.13 -6.19
C GLN A 37 54.49 -19.80 -6.45
N ILE A 38 54.38 -21.12 -6.22
CA ILE A 38 53.09 -21.84 -6.29
C ILE A 38 52.10 -21.27 -5.26
N ILE A 39 52.53 -21.07 -4.02
CA ILE A 39 51.70 -20.45 -2.97
C ILE A 39 51.27 -19.04 -3.40
N THR A 40 52.19 -18.26 -3.97
CA THR A 40 51.90 -16.91 -4.48
C THR A 40 50.81 -16.93 -5.56
N ILE A 41 50.82 -17.90 -6.47
CA ILE A 41 49.81 -18.04 -7.52
C ILE A 41 48.42 -18.31 -6.91
N PHE A 42 48.32 -19.25 -5.97
CA PHE A 42 47.05 -19.56 -5.30
C PHE A 42 46.50 -18.37 -4.51
N ILE A 43 47.37 -17.70 -3.73
CA ILE A 43 47.01 -16.47 -3.00
C ILE A 43 46.53 -15.40 -3.98
N GLY A 44 47.27 -15.18 -5.09
CA GLY A 44 46.91 -14.20 -6.11
C GLY A 44 45.57 -14.48 -6.77
N LEU A 45 45.30 -15.73 -7.18
CA LEU A 45 44.02 -16.11 -7.78
C LEU A 45 42.86 -15.96 -6.80
N PHE A 46 43.04 -16.37 -5.54
CA PHE A 46 42.04 -16.19 -4.49
C PHE A 46 41.71 -14.70 -4.29
N LEU A 47 42.74 -13.85 -4.16
CA LEU A 47 42.57 -12.42 -3.93
C LEU A 47 41.97 -11.70 -5.14
N ILE A 48 42.35 -12.06 -6.38
CA ILE A 48 41.69 -11.56 -7.60
C ILE A 48 40.21 -11.93 -7.59
N SER A 49 39.86 -13.19 -7.30
CA SER A 49 38.48 -13.67 -7.24
C SER A 49 37.67 -12.92 -6.19
N PHE A 50 38.25 -12.75 -4.99
CA PHE A 50 37.65 -12.00 -3.89
C PHE A 50 37.38 -10.53 -4.27
N VAL A 51 38.39 -9.83 -4.81
CA VAL A 51 38.23 -8.43 -5.23
C VAL A 51 37.22 -8.33 -6.38
N TYR A 52 37.24 -9.27 -7.33
CA TYR A 52 36.26 -9.30 -8.40
C TYR A 52 34.83 -9.40 -7.84
N HIS A 53 34.55 -10.30 -6.90
CA HIS A 53 33.20 -10.46 -6.37
C HIS A 53 32.69 -9.23 -5.59
N ASN A 54 33.60 -8.53 -4.90
CA ASN A 54 33.24 -7.42 -4.00
C ASN A 54 33.38 -6.01 -4.64
N ALA A 55 33.97 -5.90 -5.83
CA ALA A 55 34.21 -4.62 -6.50
C ALA A 55 33.22 -4.34 -7.66
N LYS A 56 33.07 -3.04 -7.98
CA LYS A 56 32.25 -2.52 -9.07
C LYS A 56 32.91 -2.93 -10.37
N LYS A 57 32.10 -3.34 -11.34
CA LYS A 57 32.58 -3.79 -12.65
C LYS A 57 32.93 -2.61 -13.57
N ASP A 58 33.92 -1.83 -13.18
CA ASP A 58 34.45 -0.69 -13.95
C ASP A 58 35.78 -1.02 -14.62
N ASN A 59 36.31 -0.07 -15.40
CA ASN A 59 37.58 -0.25 -16.11
C ASN A 59 38.79 -0.26 -15.14
N THR A 60 38.66 0.39 -13.99
CA THR A 60 39.67 0.36 -12.92
C THR A 60 39.86 -1.06 -12.40
N LEU A 61 38.77 -1.77 -12.09
CA LEU A 61 38.81 -3.19 -11.70
C LEU A 61 39.41 -4.06 -12.81
N LYS A 62 39.01 -3.85 -14.08
CA LYS A 62 39.58 -4.62 -15.21
C LYS A 62 41.10 -4.44 -15.32
N SER A 63 41.59 -3.20 -15.19
CA SER A 63 43.03 -2.92 -15.23
C SER A 63 43.80 -3.49 -14.03
N TYR A 64 43.20 -3.50 -12.84
CA TYR A 64 43.75 -4.19 -11.66
C TYR A 64 43.89 -5.70 -11.88
N ILE A 65 42.84 -6.34 -12.39
CA ILE A 65 42.84 -7.78 -12.67
C ILE A 65 43.92 -8.09 -13.72
N PHE A 66 44.00 -7.30 -14.79
CA PHE A 66 45.03 -7.45 -15.83
C PHE A 66 46.46 -7.36 -15.25
N MET A 67 46.72 -6.36 -14.40
CA MET A 67 48.03 -6.17 -13.76
C MET A 67 48.39 -7.37 -12.87
N ASN A 68 47.46 -7.84 -12.04
CA ASN A 68 47.71 -8.99 -11.15
C ASN A 68 47.83 -10.32 -11.92
N LEU A 69 47.05 -10.51 -12.99
CA LEU A 69 47.23 -11.65 -13.89
C LEU A 69 48.60 -11.63 -14.57
N SER A 70 49.10 -10.46 -14.97
CA SER A 70 50.45 -10.32 -15.51
C SER A 70 51.51 -10.75 -14.49
N MET A 71 51.30 -10.44 -13.21
CA MET A 71 52.17 -10.90 -12.13
C MET A 71 52.11 -12.42 -11.91
N ILE A 72 50.91 -13.02 -12.04
CA ILE A 72 50.74 -14.48 -11.97
C ILE A 72 51.46 -15.15 -13.15
N VAL A 73 51.37 -14.61 -14.36
CA VAL A 73 52.10 -15.12 -15.53
C VAL A 73 53.61 -15.09 -15.29
N TRP A 74 54.14 -13.98 -14.75
CA TRP A 74 55.55 -13.92 -14.37
C TRP A 74 55.90 -14.99 -13.32
N THR A 75 55.09 -15.13 -12.27
CA THR A 75 55.30 -16.09 -11.18
C THR A 75 55.30 -17.53 -11.68
N ILE A 76 54.40 -17.90 -12.60
CA ILE A 76 54.34 -19.22 -13.22
C ILE A 76 55.64 -19.52 -13.99
N GLY A 77 56.13 -18.55 -14.78
CA GLY A 77 57.37 -18.74 -15.51
C GLY A 77 58.57 -18.93 -14.58
N LEU A 78 58.63 -18.18 -13.47
CA LEU A 78 59.67 -18.35 -12.46
C LEU A 78 59.60 -19.71 -11.76
N SER A 79 58.40 -20.25 -11.52
CA SER A 79 58.22 -21.60 -10.97
C SER A 79 58.82 -22.65 -11.89
N PHE A 80 58.51 -22.57 -13.18
CA PHE A 80 59.06 -23.48 -14.17
C PHE A 80 60.57 -23.32 -14.34
N GLU A 81 61.09 -22.09 -14.26
CA GLU A 81 62.52 -21.81 -14.31
C GLU A 81 63.26 -22.40 -13.10
N SER A 82 62.66 -22.37 -11.92
CA SER A 82 63.24 -22.91 -10.69
C SER A 82 63.27 -24.45 -10.66
N ILE A 83 62.38 -25.11 -11.42
CA ILE A 83 62.25 -26.58 -11.47
C ILE A 83 62.97 -27.19 -12.69
N SER A 84 63.14 -26.43 -13.79
CA SER A 84 63.69 -26.93 -15.04
C SER A 84 65.22 -27.17 -14.94
N ASN A 85 65.61 -28.44 -14.84
CA ASN A 85 67.00 -28.91 -14.91
C ASN A 85 67.33 -29.56 -16.26
N SER A 86 66.89 -28.96 -17.37
CA SER A 86 67.04 -29.53 -18.71
C SER A 86 68.16 -28.85 -19.51
N SER A 87 68.92 -29.66 -20.26
CA SER A 87 70.06 -29.20 -21.07
C SER A 87 69.67 -28.64 -22.45
N THR A 88 68.42 -28.81 -22.90
CA THR A 88 68.00 -28.29 -24.22
C THR A 88 67.68 -26.80 -24.17
N HIS A 89 68.04 -26.07 -25.23
CA HIS A 89 67.80 -24.63 -25.32
C HIS A 89 66.31 -24.27 -25.10
N LEU A 90 65.38 -25.03 -25.70
CA LEU A 90 63.95 -24.74 -25.59
C LEU A 90 63.43 -24.90 -24.16
N THR A 91 63.70 -26.02 -23.50
CA THR A 91 63.23 -26.28 -22.12
C THR A 91 63.91 -25.41 -21.07
N ARG A 92 65.11 -24.90 -21.36
CA ARG A 92 65.84 -23.96 -20.50
C ARG A 92 65.34 -22.52 -20.63
N PHE A 93 64.99 -22.07 -21.84
CA PHE A 93 64.61 -20.66 -22.08
C PHE A 93 63.10 -20.42 -22.24
N ALA A 94 62.28 -21.42 -22.52
CA ALA A 94 60.83 -21.25 -22.61
C ALA A 94 60.19 -20.74 -21.29
N PRO A 95 60.57 -21.23 -20.09
CA PRO A 95 60.10 -20.64 -18.84
C PRO A 95 60.46 -19.16 -18.70
N LEU A 96 61.66 -18.78 -19.15
CA LEU A 96 62.12 -17.39 -19.14
C LEU A 96 61.30 -16.51 -20.10
N TRP A 97 61.06 -16.97 -21.33
CA TRP A 97 60.21 -16.23 -22.28
C TRP A 97 58.78 -16.07 -21.76
N PHE A 98 58.26 -17.07 -21.05
CA PHE A 98 56.95 -16.98 -20.42
C PHE A 98 56.94 -15.99 -19.25
N SER A 99 57.95 -16.03 -18.36
CA SER A 99 58.12 -15.05 -17.26
C SER A 99 58.10 -13.61 -17.75
N TYR A 100 58.84 -13.35 -18.83
CA TYR A 100 59.00 -12.00 -19.37
C TYR A 100 57.77 -11.48 -20.09
N LEU A 101 56.83 -12.35 -20.50
CA LEU A 101 55.53 -11.92 -20.99
C LEU A 101 54.78 -11.16 -19.88
N GLY A 102 54.81 -11.69 -18.65
CA GLY A 102 54.25 -11.04 -17.47
C GLY A 102 54.98 -9.74 -17.11
N ILE A 103 56.32 -9.77 -17.09
CA ILE A 103 57.15 -8.58 -16.80
C ILE A 103 56.87 -7.45 -17.82
N CYS A 104 56.76 -7.78 -19.11
CA CYS A 104 56.51 -6.80 -20.16
C CYS A 104 55.09 -6.20 -20.10
N ALA A 105 54.11 -6.97 -19.62
CA ALA A 105 52.73 -6.48 -19.44
C ALA A 105 52.56 -5.64 -18.17
N MET A 106 53.40 -5.85 -17.16
CA MET A 106 53.31 -5.24 -15.83
C MET A 106 53.43 -3.71 -15.85
N GLY A 107 54.47 -3.18 -16.47
CA GLY A 107 54.73 -1.73 -16.52
C GLY A 107 53.58 -0.94 -17.17
N PRO A 108 53.16 -1.29 -18.40
CA PRO A 108 51.98 -0.70 -19.04
C PRO A 108 50.69 -0.93 -18.24
N GLY A 109 50.50 -2.13 -17.68
CA GLY A 109 49.33 -2.47 -16.86
C GLY A 109 49.17 -1.57 -15.63
N TRP A 110 50.28 -1.30 -14.92
CA TRP A 110 50.32 -0.34 -13.82
C TRP A 110 49.93 1.07 -14.24
N LEU A 111 50.50 1.59 -15.33
CA LEU A 111 50.22 2.95 -15.77
C LEU A 111 48.76 3.10 -16.24
N ILE A 112 48.23 2.11 -16.96
CA ILE A 112 46.82 2.06 -17.37
C ILE A 112 45.92 2.08 -16.13
N PHE A 113 46.27 1.28 -15.12
CA PHE A 113 45.56 1.28 -13.84
C PHE A 113 45.55 2.66 -13.18
N CYS A 114 46.71 3.33 -13.07
CA CYS A 114 46.79 4.68 -12.50
C CYS A 114 45.99 5.71 -13.31
N LEU A 115 45.95 5.60 -14.64
CA LEU A 115 45.18 6.49 -15.49
C LEU A 115 43.66 6.31 -15.31
N PHE A 116 43.17 5.07 -15.19
CA PHE A 116 41.75 4.81 -14.87
C PHE A 116 41.40 5.27 -13.46
N LEU A 117 42.27 4.99 -12.49
CA LEU A 117 42.12 5.46 -11.11
C LEU A 117 42.05 7.00 -11.03
N THR A 118 42.80 7.68 -11.91
CA THR A 118 42.80 9.14 -11.99
C THR A 118 41.74 9.72 -12.92
N GLU A 119 40.89 8.90 -13.54
CA GLU A 119 39.86 9.32 -14.51
C GLU A 119 40.42 10.19 -15.64
N ASN A 120 41.62 9.85 -16.10
CA ASN A 120 42.28 10.61 -17.15
C ASN A 120 41.69 10.27 -18.53
N LYS A 121 41.15 11.29 -19.22
CA LYS A 121 40.53 11.18 -20.56
C LYS A 121 41.44 10.60 -21.64
N TRP A 122 42.76 10.56 -21.42
CA TRP A 122 43.71 9.98 -22.37
C TRP A 122 43.45 8.49 -22.63
N VAL A 123 42.87 7.77 -21.67
CA VAL A 123 42.61 6.32 -21.77
C VAL A 123 41.32 5.99 -22.52
N ASP A 124 40.44 6.96 -22.76
CA ASP A 124 39.18 6.73 -23.49
C ASP A 124 39.42 6.25 -24.94
N LYS A 125 40.58 6.58 -25.52
CA LYS A 125 40.98 6.15 -26.86
C LYS A 125 41.78 4.85 -26.79
N ARG A 126 41.24 3.76 -27.37
CA ARG A 126 41.92 2.44 -27.44
C ARG A 126 43.33 2.49 -28.03
N LYS A 127 43.58 3.37 -29.00
CA LYS A 127 44.91 3.55 -29.62
C LYS A 127 45.97 3.99 -28.60
N ASN A 128 45.59 4.80 -27.62
CA ASN A 128 46.49 5.31 -26.60
C ASN A 128 46.91 4.19 -25.64
N ILE A 129 45.97 3.31 -25.29
CA ILE A 129 46.26 2.12 -24.48
C ILE A 129 47.27 1.21 -25.20
N LEU A 130 47.06 0.95 -26.50
CA LEU A 130 47.97 0.12 -27.30
C LEU A 130 49.37 0.72 -27.40
N LEU A 131 49.49 2.05 -27.47
CA LEU A 131 50.78 2.74 -27.55
C LEU A 131 51.68 2.45 -26.33
N LEU A 132 51.09 2.28 -25.14
CA LEU A 132 51.86 1.98 -23.91
C LEU A 132 52.56 0.62 -23.95
N PHE A 133 52.04 -0.33 -24.73
CA PHE A 133 52.64 -1.66 -24.87
C PHE A 133 53.77 -1.71 -25.90
N VAL A 134 53.87 -0.73 -26.81
CA VAL A 134 54.84 -0.75 -27.92
C VAL A 134 56.29 -0.91 -27.44
N PRO A 135 56.81 -0.13 -26.46
CA PRO A 135 58.20 -0.28 -26.02
C PRO A 135 58.48 -1.66 -25.43
N HIS A 136 57.56 -2.21 -24.64
CA HIS A 136 57.76 -3.50 -23.98
C HIS A 136 57.52 -4.68 -24.95
N GLY A 137 56.69 -4.52 -25.97
CA GLY A 137 56.57 -5.46 -27.08
C GLY A 137 57.88 -5.59 -27.87
N ILE A 138 58.58 -4.48 -28.10
CA ILE A 138 59.91 -4.50 -28.73
C ILE A 138 60.92 -5.25 -27.85
N PHE A 139 60.95 -4.98 -26.54
CA PHE A 139 61.82 -5.72 -25.62
C PHE A 139 61.49 -7.22 -25.55
N TYR A 140 60.22 -7.59 -25.64
CA TYR A 140 59.81 -8.98 -25.70
C TYR A 140 60.31 -9.67 -26.98
N ILE A 141 60.21 -9.00 -28.13
CA ILE A 141 60.77 -9.51 -29.40
C ILE A 141 62.29 -9.68 -29.28
N LEU A 142 62.99 -8.67 -28.75
CA LEU A 142 64.44 -8.74 -28.51
C LEU A 142 64.84 -9.88 -27.55
N LEU A 143 63.96 -10.26 -26.61
CA LEU A 143 64.19 -11.39 -25.73
C LEU A 143 64.10 -12.73 -26.46
N ILE A 144 63.06 -12.95 -27.27
CA ILE A 144 62.90 -14.21 -27.99
C ILE A 144 63.96 -14.38 -29.09
N THR A 145 64.43 -13.26 -29.68
CA THR A 145 65.52 -13.27 -30.66
C THR A 145 66.91 -13.21 -30.03
N ASN A 146 67.02 -13.22 -28.68
CA ASN A 146 68.28 -13.00 -27.97
C ASN A 146 69.39 -14.00 -28.33
N TYR A 147 69.02 -15.18 -28.84
CA TYR A 147 69.97 -16.16 -29.39
C TYR A 147 70.92 -15.55 -30.43
N PHE A 148 70.43 -14.63 -31.28
CA PHE A 148 71.19 -14.07 -32.40
C PHE A 148 72.11 -12.91 -32.03
N HIS A 149 71.80 -12.17 -30.96
CA HIS A 149 72.43 -10.88 -30.68
C HIS A 149 72.87 -10.67 -29.23
N GLN A 150 72.47 -11.55 -28.30
CA GLN A 150 72.89 -11.54 -26.88
C GLN A 150 72.69 -10.20 -26.15
N PHE A 151 71.71 -9.40 -26.59
CA PHE A 151 71.49 -8.03 -26.10
C PHE A 151 70.78 -7.98 -24.74
N MET A 152 69.89 -8.94 -24.49
CA MET A 152 69.13 -9.07 -23.25
C MET A 152 69.93 -9.83 -22.18
N TYR A 153 70.59 -10.92 -22.56
CA TYR A 153 71.46 -11.69 -21.66
C TYR A 153 72.59 -12.36 -22.43
N ILE A 154 73.72 -12.51 -21.74
CA ILE A 154 74.92 -13.20 -22.20
C ILE A 154 75.03 -14.52 -21.43
N VAL A 155 75.25 -15.62 -22.15
CA VAL A 155 75.44 -16.96 -21.55
C VAL A 155 76.93 -17.32 -21.67
N PRO A 156 77.77 -17.04 -20.65
CA PRO A 156 79.15 -17.49 -20.63
C PRO A 156 79.25 -19.01 -20.50
N HIS A 157 80.40 -19.59 -20.89
CA HIS A 157 80.73 -21.02 -20.84
C HIS A 157 80.53 -21.68 -19.45
N ASN A 158 80.42 -20.90 -18.37
CA ASN A 158 80.25 -21.37 -16.99
C ASN A 158 78.77 -21.45 -16.54
N GLU A 159 77.82 -21.51 -17.48
CA GLU A 159 76.37 -21.70 -17.28
C GLU A 159 75.62 -20.63 -16.46
N ARG A 160 76.31 -19.64 -15.89
CA ARG A 160 75.71 -18.50 -15.17
C ARG A 160 75.41 -17.36 -16.12
N ARG A 161 74.13 -17.03 -16.29
CA ARG A 161 73.68 -15.91 -17.14
C ARG A 161 74.13 -14.57 -16.54
N SER A 162 74.67 -13.69 -17.38
CA SER A 162 74.84 -12.27 -17.07
C SER A 162 73.85 -11.43 -17.88
N PHE A 163 73.42 -10.31 -17.32
CA PHE A 163 72.43 -9.44 -17.94
C PHE A 163 73.10 -8.44 -18.90
N GLY A 164 72.55 -8.33 -20.10
CA GLY A 164 73.00 -7.38 -21.12
C GLY A 164 72.33 -6.00 -20.98
N PRO A 165 72.73 -5.00 -21.79
CA PRO A 165 72.17 -3.65 -21.72
C PRO A 165 70.64 -3.60 -21.88
N GLY A 166 70.08 -4.44 -22.75
CA GLY A 166 68.64 -4.49 -23.00
C GLY A 166 67.80 -4.86 -21.78
N TYR A 167 68.35 -5.72 -20.91
CA TYR A 167 67.72 -6.05 -19.63
C TYR A 167 67.59 -4.81 -18.74
N TYR A 168 68.67 -4.07 -18.54
CA TYR A 168 68.65 -2.87 -17.70
C TYR A 168 67.75 -1.78 -18.30
N THR A 169 67.73 -1.63 -19.63
CA THR A 169 66.83 -0.68 -20.28
C THR A 169 65.36 -1.06 -20.08
N LEU A 170 64.99 -2.34 -20.19
CA LEU A 170 63.63 -2.81 -19.89
C LEU A 170 63.21 -2.42 -18.47
N PHE A 171 64.01 -2.76 -17.45
CA PHE A 171 63.68 -2.42 -16.06
C PHE A 171 63.67 -0.91 -15.79
N PHE A 172 64.53 -0.14 -16.47
CA PHE A 172 64.45 1.32 -16.45
C PHE A 172 63.11 1.83 -17.00
N THR A 173 62.64 1.29 -18.12
CA THR A 173 61.33 1.69 -18.68
C THR A 173 60.15 1.30 -17.78
N ILE A 174 60.23 0.16 -17.08
CA ILE A 174 59.24 -0.23 -16.06
C ILE A 174 59.26 0.77 -14.89
N ALA A 175 60.44 1.17 -14.42
CA ALA A 175 60.57 2.17 -13.37
C ALA A 175 59.98 3.53 -13.78
N VAL A 176 60.17 3.95 -15.03
CA VAL A 176 59.55 5.17 -15.59
C VAL A 176 58.02 5.06 -15.54
N TYR A 177 57.43 3.92 -15.91
CA TYR A 177 55.98 3.72 -15.79
C TYR A 177 55.48 3.76 -14.35
N ILE A 178 56.24 3.17 -13.41
CA ILE A 178 55.90 3.21 -11.99
C ILE A 178 55.85 4.65 -11.48
N VAL A 179 56.93 5.41 -11.74
CA VAL A 179 57.05 6.82 -11.31
C VAL A 179 55.98 7.69 -11.97
N ALA A 180 55.73 7.52 -13.28
CA ALA A 180 54.68 8.26 -13.98
C ALA A 180 53.30 8.00 -13.36
N GLY A 181 52.98 6.76 -13.02
CA GLY A 181 51.75 6.40 -12.33
C GLY A 181 51.63 7.08 -10.95
N LEU A 182 52.70 7.06 -10.15
CA LEU A 182 52.73 7.73 -8.85
C LEU A 182 52.51 9.25 -8.96
N VAL A 183 53.16 9.91 -9.92
CA VAL A 183 53.01 11.35 -10.17
C VAL A 183 51.58 11.71 -10.57
N LEU A 184 50.92 10.89 -11.41
CA LEU A 184 49.53 11.10 -11.80
C LEU A 184 48.58 11.03 -10.60
N VAL A 185 48.75 10.02 -9.74
CA VAL A 185 47.92 9.87 -8.54
C VAL A 185 48.19 11.01 -7.56
N ALA A 186 49.44 11.41 -7.35
CA ALA A 186 49.82 12.55 -6.51
C ALA A 186 49.20 13.86 -7.01
N LYS A 187 49.19 14.09 -8.32
CA LYS A 187 48.56 15.28 -8.92
C LYS A 187 47.05 15.32 -8.67
N LYS A 188 46.34 14.19 -8.80
CA LYS A 188 44.89 14.14 -8.51
C LYS A 188 44.58 14.39 -7.03
N GLN A 189 45.46 13.96 -6.12
CA GLN A 189 45.31 14.21 -4.68
C GLN A 189 45.33 15.70 -4.32
N TYR A 190 46.14 16.51 -5.02
CA TYR A 190 46.20 17.95 -4.76
C TYR A 190 44.84 18.63 -5.03
N THR A 191 44.06 18.07 -5.96
CA THR A 191 42.72 18.56 -6.31
C THR A 191 41.64 18.01 -5.35
N ASP A 192 41.71 16.73 -4.96
CA ASP A 192 40.72 16.07 -4.07
C ASP A 192 41.28 15.76 -2.68
N LYS A 193 41.11 16.70 -1.73
CA LYS A 193 41.86 16.76 -0.46
C LYS A 193 41.64 15.62 0.56
N GLN A 194 40.59 14.79 0.48
CA GLN A 194 40.31 13.78 1.53
C GLN A 194 40.27 12.31 1.06
N ARG A 195 39.90 12.01 -0.18
CA ARG A 195 39.69 10.62 -0.64
C ARG A 195 40.99 9.90 -1.05
N ILE A 196 42.02 10.63 -1.47
CA ILE A 196 43.21 10.05 -2.15
C ILE A 196 44.44 9.88 -1.24
N ARG A 197 44.46 10.48 -0.05
CA ARG A 197 45.64 10.44 0.85
C ARG A 197 46.04 9.03 1.27
N HIS A 198 45.08 8.17 1.57
CA HIS A 198 45.37 6.79 1.96
C HIS A 198 45.82 5.93 0.77
N ILE A 199 45.35 6.24 -0.45
CA ILE A 199 45.73 5.50 -1.66
C ILE A 199 47.22 5.66 -1.96
N ILE A 200 47.72 6.90 -1.93
CA ILE A 200 49.13 7.15 -2.19
C ILE A 200 50.01 6.51 -1.12
N PHE A 201 49.58 6.55 0.14
CA PHE A 201 50.29 5.86 1.23
C PHE A 201 50.49 4.37 0.92
N PHE A 202 49.44 3.65 0.51
CA PHE A 202 49.55 2.22 0.18
C PHE A 202 50.35 1.96 -1.11
N LEU A 203 50.22 2.80 -2.14
CA LEU A 203 51.00 2.65 -3.37
C LEU A 203 52.50 2.91 -3.14
N VAL A 204 52.84 3.91 -2.32
CA VAL A 204 54.22 4.21 -1.91
C VAL A 204 54.75 3.09 -1.02
N LEU A 205 53.96 2.58 -0.08
CA LEU A 205 54.34 1.45 0.77
C LEU A 205 54.64 0.20 -0.08
N MET A 206 53.83 -0.09 -1.11
CA MET A 206 54.08 -1.20 -2.03
C MET A 206 55.43 -1.06 -2.75
N VAL A 207 55.74 0.13 -3.29
CA VAL A 207 57.03 0.38 -3.97
C VAL A 207 58.20 0.32 -2.98
N LEU A 208 58.02 0.84 -1.76
CA LEU A 208 59.03 0.79 -0.70
C LEU A 208 59.35 -0.65 -0.30
N MET A 209 58.34 -1.53 -0.18
CA MET A 209 58.54 -2.94 0.16
C MET A 209 59.35 -3.69 -0.90
N LEU A 210 59.17 -3.39 -2.19
CA LEU A 210 59.99 -3.96 -3.26
C LEU A 210 61.44 -3.49 -3.20
N LEU A 211 61.67 -2.23 -2.80
CA LEU A 211 63.00 -1.66 -2.64
C LEU A 211 63.72 -2.25 -1.42
N VAL A 212 63.04 -2.36 -0.27
CA VAL A 212 63.55 -3.04 0.93
C VAL A 212 63.92 -4.49 0.60
N ASN A 213 63.07 -5.21 -0.14
CA ASN A 213 63.37 -6.56 -0.55
C ASN A 213 64.64 -6.67 -1.39
N THR A 214 64.85 -5.73 -2.33
CA THR A 214 66.04 -5.69 -3.18
C THR A 214 67.31 -5.43 -2.35
N ILE A 215 67.23 -4.55 -1.35
CA ILE A 215 68.34 -4.28 -0.42
C ILE A 215 68.64 -5.51 0.44
N LEU A 216 67.63 -6.16 1.00
CA LEU A 216 67.81 -7.37 1.81
C LEU A 216 68.42 -8.52 1.00
N GLN A 217 67.99 -8.71 -0.25
CA GLN A 217 68.60 -9.71 -1.15
C GLN A 217 70.09 -9.40 -1.40
N LEU A 218 70.46 -8.13 -1.52
CA LEU A 218 71.85 -7.71 -1.74
C LEU A 218 72.72 -7.86 -0.48
N ILE A 219 72.18 -7.60 0.71
CA ILE A 219 72.90 -7.72 2.00
C ILE A 219 73.07 -9.19 2.41
N PHE A 220 72.01 -9.99 2.31
CA PHE A 220 71.97 -11.36 2.83
C PHE A 220 72.23 -12.43 1.77
N ASN A 221 72.51 -12.04 0.53
CA ASN A 221 72.75 -12.94 -0.61
C ASN A 221 71.65 -14.02 -0.76
N LEU A 222 70.40 -13.63 -0.50
CA LEU A 222 69.25 -14.54 -0.56
C LEU A 222 68.99 -14.91 -2.02
N GLN A 223 69.06 -16.21 -2.34
CA GLN A 223 68.82 -16.73 -3.69
C GLN A 223 67.32 -16.88 -4.04
N ILE A 224 66.41 -16.51 -3.13
CA ILE A 224 64.97 -16.69 -3.28
C ILE A 224 64.34 -15.40 -3.82
N GLU A 225 63.57 -15.51 -4.91
CA GLU A 225 62.87 -14.38 -5.51
C GLU A 225 61.48 -14.16 -4.90
N THR A 226 61.39 -13.17 -4.00
CA THR A 226 60.20 -12.84 -3.20
C THR A 226 59.38 -11.67 -3.75
N LYS A 227 59.88 -10.97 -4.78
CA LYS A 227 59.22 -9.78 -5.36
C LYS A 227 57.78 -10.04 -5.82
N PRO A 228 57.47 -11.19 -6.49
CA PRO A 228 56.10 -11.49 -6.89
C PRO A 228 55.12 -11.65 -5.75
N LEU A 229 55.53 -12.33 -4.69
CA LEU A 229 54.73 -12.52 -3.48
C LEU A 229 54.37 -11.18 -2.83
N LEU A 230 55.37 -10.33 -2.63
CA LEU A 230 55.18 -9.02 -2.02
C LEU A 230 54.22 -8.17 -2.85
N PHE A 231 54.39 -8.14 -4.18
CA PHE A 231 53.50 -7.37 -5.04
C PHE A 231 52.03 -7.83 -4.94
N VAL A 232 51.78 -9.14 -5.06
CA VAL A 232 50.43 -9.70 -5.02
C VAL A 232 49.75 -9.42 -3.68
N ILE A 233 50.46 -9.64 -2.57
CA ILE A 233 49.92 -9.41 -1.22
C ILE A 233 49.61 -7.92 -1.01
N PHE A 234 50.56 -7.02 -1.29
CA PHE A 234 50.38 -5.59 -1.01
C PHE A 234 49.37 -4.92 -1.95
N SER A 235 49.37 -5.27 -3.24
CA SER A 235 48.37 -4.76 -4.18
C SER A 235 46.96 -5.26 -3.80
N SER A 236 46.82 -6.52 -3.40
CA SER A 236 45.52 -7.07 -3.00
C SER A 236 45.03 -6.51 -1.67
N LEU A 237 45.90 -6.35 -0.66
CA LEU A 237 45.56 -5.70 0.61
C LEU A 237 45.12 -4.25 0.41
N PHE A 238 45.78 -3.53 -0.50
CA PHE A 238 45.37 -2.18 -0.88
C PHE A 238 43.95 -2.17 -1.44
N PHE A 239 43.63 -3.07 -2.37
CA PHE A 239 42.28 -3.17 -2.96
C PHE A 239 41.23 -3.64 -1.97
N PHE A 240 41.57 -4.58 -1.08
CA PHE A 240 40.71 -5.05 0.00
C PHE A 240 40.35 -3.93 0.98
N TYR A 241 41.35 -3.16 1.43
CA TYR A 241 41.14 -2.01 2.29
C TYR A 241 40.35 -0.91 1.58
N GLY A 242 40.65 -0.67 0.30
CA GLY A 242 39.88 0.21 -0.57
C GLY A 242 38.41 -0.20 -0.64
N SER A 243 38.14 -1.47 -0.91
CA SER A 243 36.77 -2.00 -1.04
C SER A 243 35.98 -1.92 0.26
N LEU A 244 36.58 -2.24 1.41
CA LEU A 244 35.87 -2.29 2.69
C LEU A 244 35.66 -0.92 3.36
N ARG A 245 36.65 -0.03 3.34
CA ARG A 245 36.60 1.21 4.16
C ARG A 245 36.03 2.42 3.43
N TYR A 246 36.18 2.49 2.11
CA TYR A 246 35.88 3.71 1.35
C TYR A 246 34.70 3.60 0.40
N ASN A 247 33.95 2.51 0.41
CA ASN A 247 32.86 2.33 -0.55
C ASN A 247 33.38 2.59 -1.98
N PHE A 248 34.64 2.21 -2.25
CA PHE A 248 35.37 2.56 -3.48
C PHE A 248 34.64 2.10 -4.74
N PHE A 249 33.81 1.08 -4.52
CA PHE A 249 33.03 0.35 -5.47
C PHE A 249 31.57 0.18 -5.03
N SER A 250 31.13 0.86 -3.97
CA SER A 250 29.71 0.89 -3.69
C SER A 250 29.02 1.72 -4.77
N ILE A 251 27.82 1.29 -5.12
CA ILE A 251 26.87 2.08 -5.88
C ILE A 251 26.42 3.21 -4.94
N ILE A 252 27.26 4.21 -4.67
CA ILE A 252 26.70 5.55 -4.47
C ILE A 252 26.30 5.97 -5.88
N PRO A 253 25.01 6.14 -6.16
CA PRO A 253 24.54 6.23 -7.53
C PRO A 253 25.17 7.47 -8.15
N VAL A 254 25.80 7.26 -9.31
CA VAL A 254 25.80 8.27 -10.35
C VAL A 254 24.32 8.66 -10.51
N SER A 255 23.95 9.77 -9.88
CA SER A 255 22.65 10.48 -9.91
C SER A 255 22.05 10.92 -8.56
N PHE A 256 22.77 11.01 -7.42
CA PHE A 256 22.15 11.77 -6.30
C PHE A 256 21.81 13.21 -6.73
N SER A 257 22.67 13.81 -7.56
CA SER A 257 22.37 15.05 -8.27
C SER A 257 21.17 14.90 -9.20
N SER A 258 21.11 13.87 -10.07
CA SER A 258 19.98 13.72 -10.99
C SER A 258 18.65 13.42 -10.29
N LEU A 259 18.66 12.74 -9.13
CA LEU A 259 17.49 12.51 -8.28
C LEU A 259 16.99 13.82 -7.70
N ILE A 260 17.88 14.66 -7.16
CA ILE A 260 17.51 15.99 -6.67
C ILE A 260 16.96 16.85 -7.81
N HIS A 261 17.57 16.79 -9.00
CA HIS A 261 17.12 17.52 -10.19
C HIS A 261 15.79 17.01 -10.77
N SER A 262 15.37 15.79 -10.45
CA SER A 262 14.09 15.21 -10.91
C SER A 262 12.96 15.29 -9.87
N MET A 263 13.21 15.80 -8.66
CA MET A 263 12.17 16.03 -7.66
C MET A 263 11.27 17.18 -8.09
N ASP A 264 9.95 17.04 -7.94
CA ASP A 264 8.98 18.09 -8.25
C ASP A 264 9.05 19.26 -7.24
N ASP A 265 9.44 18.97 -6.00
CA ASP A 265 9.66 19.99 -4.96
C ASP A 265 10.92 20.81 -5.22
N GLY A 266 10.89 22.10 -4.92
CA GLY A 266 12.06 22.97 -4.98
C GLY A 266 13.02 22.70 -3.82
N VAL A 267 14.28 22.37 -4.10
CA VAL A 267 15.28 22.11 -3.06
C VAL A 267 16.40 23.14 -3.14
N LEU A 268 16.75 23.72 -1.99
CA LEU A 268 17.87 24.65 -1.80
C LEU A 268 18.80 24.13 -0.71
N ILE A 269 20.10 24.12 -0.97
CA ILE A 269 21.14 23.67 -0.03
C ILE A 269 22.07 24.83 0.26
N LEU A 270 22.24 25.12 1.54
CA LEU A 270 23.10 26.17 2.06
C LEU A 270 24.31 25.59 2.81
N ASP A 271 25.44 26.28 2.75
CA ASP A 271 26.60 25.99 3.61
C ASP A 271 26.42 26.56 5.02
N ARG A 272 27.48 26.48 5.84
CA ARG A 272 27.50 27.00 7.21
C ARG A 272 27.40 28.52 7.30
N ASP A 273 27.82 29.23 6.26
CA ASP A 273 27.85 30.68 6.17
C ASP A 273 26.62 31.22 5.43
N SER A 274 25.61 30.38 5.22
CA SER A 274 24.37 30.68 4.49
C SER A 274 24.57 31.06 3.01
N ASN A 275 25.62 30.51 2.37
CA ASN A 275 25.81 30.60 0.93
C ASN A 275 25.11 29.45 0.21
N ILE A 276 24.59 29.73 -0.98
CA ILE A 276 23.90 28.75 -1.84
C ILE A 276 24.92 27.79 -2.43
N VAL A 277 24.89 26.53 -2.00
CA VAL A 277 25.78 25.46 -2.50
C VAL A 277 25.15 24.77 -3.72
N ALA A 278 23.86 24.47 -3.63
CA ALA A 278 23.14 23.77 -4.69
C ALA A 278 21.63 24.07 -4.63
N PHE A 279 20.99 23.92 -5.77
CA PHE A 279 19.54 23.94 -5.92
C PHE A 279 19.13 23.06 -7.11
N ASN A 280 17.87 22.64 -7.14
CA ASN A 280 17.35 21.78 -8.19
C ASN A 280 16.57 22.55 -9.27
N ASN A 281 16.19 21.83 -10.33
CA ASN A 281 15.49 22.42 -11.48
C ASN A 281 14.11 22.96 -11.08
N SER A 282 13.42 22.28 -10.18
CA SER A 282 12.08 22.67 -9.73
C SER A 282 12.09 24.00 -8.99
N LEU A 283 13.11 24.27 -8.16
CA LEU A 283 13.28 25.57 -7.54
C LEU A 283 13.56 26.67 -8.58
N GLU A 284 14.37 26.38 -9.59
CA GLU A 284 14.66 27.32 -10.68
C GLU A 284 13.39 27.68 -11.48
N CYS A 285 12.56 26.68 -11.81
CA CYS A 285 11.26 26.87 -12.44
C CYS A 285 10.31 27.68 -11.57
N LEU A 286 10.28 27.41 -10.26
CA LEU A 286 9.39 28.07 -9.32
C LEU A 286 9.71 29.57 -9.19
N ILE A 287 10.97 29.98 -9.31
CA ILE A 287 11.41 31.33 -8.93
C ILE A 287 11.57 32.28 -10.11
N SER A 288 11.66 31.79 -11.35
CA SER A 288 11.66 32.55 -12.63
C SER A 288 12.78 33.60 -12.80
N ASN A 289 13.29 34.19 -11.72
CA ASN A 289 14.40 35.13 -11.74
C ASN A 289 15.72 34.38 -11.50
N LYS A 290 16.48 34.15 -12.57
CA LYS A 290 17.76 33.42 -12.54
C LYS A 290 18.89 34.21 -11.89
N ASP A 291 18.76 35.53 -11.72
CA ASP A 291 19.84 36.35 -11.18
C ASP A 291 20.02 36.19 -9.67
N VAL A 292 18.98 35.73 -8.98
CA VAL A 292 18.92 35.57 -7.53
C VAL A 292 19.35 34.16 -7.08
N LEU A 293 19.19 33.16 -7.94
CA LEU A 293 19.63 31.78 -7.71
C LEU A 293 21.01 31.52 -8.33
N LYS A 294 22.07 31.99 -7.66
CA LYS A 294 23.45 31.75 -8.06
C LYS A 294 24.18 30.92 -7.00
N LYS A 295 25.05 30.02 -7.46
CA LYS A 295 25.92 29.26 -6.55
C LYS A 295 26.96 30.20 -5.95
N ASP A 296 27.38 29.90 -4.73
CA ASP A 296 28.38 30.64 -3.95
C ASP A 296 27.99 32.10 -3.63
N THR A 297 26.70 32.43 -3.70
CA THR A 297 26.16 33.72 -3.25
C THR A 297 25.37 33.56 -1.95
N LYS A 298 25.29 34.62 -1.14
CA LYS A 298 24.48 34.62 0.10
C LYS A 298 23.00 34.45 -0.19
N VAL A 299 22.31 33.69 0.65
CA VAL A 299 20.85 33.48 0.57
C VAL A 299 20.03 34.74 0.86
N SER A 300 20.65 35.81 1.37
CA SER A 300 19.94 37.07 1.69
C SER A 300 19.23 37.68 0.49
N GLY A 301 19.88 37.75 -0.68
CA GLY A 301 19.24 38.27 -1.89
C GLY A 301 18.06 37.42 -2.35
N PHE A 302 18.10 36.12 -2.08
CA PHE A 302 17.01 35.18 -2.35
C PHE A 302 15.82 35.37 -1.43
N VAL A 303 16.08 35.54 -0.14
CA VAL A 303 15.03 35.81 0.85
C VAL A 303 14.38 37.17 0.60
N GLU A 304 15.16 38.20 0.25
CA GLU A 304 14.61 39.52 -0.13
C GLU A 304 13.66 39.43 -1.33
N TYR A 305 14.06 38.71 -2.39
CA TYR A 305 13.18 38.46 -3.53
C TYR A 305 11.91 37.70 -3.12
N LEU A 306 12.02 36.67 -2.27
CA LEU A 306 10.85 35.95 -1.77
C LEU A 306 9.89 36.86 -0.99
N LYS A 307 10.40 37.83 -0.21
CA LYS A 307 9.58 38.83 0.50
C LYS A 307 8.87 39.80 -0.44
N GLU A 308 9.44 40.07 -1.61
CA GLU A 308 8.80 40.93 -2.61
C GLU A 308 7.62 40.24 -3.28
N ILE A 309 7.75 38.94 -3.58
CA ILE A 309 6.71 38.16 -4.25
C ILE A 309 5.72 37.49 -3.29
N SER A 310 6.02 37.44 -1.99
CA SER A 310 5.11 36.87 -1.00
C SER A 310 3.99 37.85 -0.63
N LEU A 311 2.83 37.31 -0.27
CA LEU A 311 1.83 38.09 0.45
C LEU A 311 2.42 38.47 1.80
N LYS A 312 2.51 39.77 2.11
CA LYS A 312 3.19 40.33 3.29
C LYS A 312 2.42 40.09 4.60
N THR A 313 2.04 38.84 4.88
CA THR A 313 1.44 38.46 6.15
C THR A 313 2.54 38.37 7.23
N PRO A 314 2.22 38.63 8.51
CA PRO A 314 3.19 38.52 9.60
C PRO A 314 3.86 37.15 9.65
N GLU A 315 3.12 36.06 9.40
CA GLU A 315 3.66 34.69 9.43
C GLU A 315 4.66 34.45 8.28
N SER A 316 4.36 34.94 7.08
CA SER A 316 5.25 34.78 5.92
C SER A 316 6.58 35.50 6.10
N LEU A 317 6.57 36.70 6.69
CA LEU A 317 7.77 37.49 6.94
C LEU A 317 8.63 36.84 8.03
N GLN A 318 8.02 36.33 9.10
CA GLN A 318 8.73 35.61 10.14
C GLN A 318 9.35 34.30 9.64
N LEU A 319 8.62 33.53 8.82
CA LEU A 319 9.14 32.33 8.17
C LEU A 319 10.36 32.64 7.29
N LEU A 320 10.27 33.69 6.47
CA LEU A 320 11.38 34.12 5.60
C LEU A 320 12.58 34.64 6.39
N ASP A 321 12.37 35.36 7.49
CA ASP A 321 13.44 35.80 8.38
C ASP A 321 14.15 34.62 9.06
N SER A 322 13.42 33.55 9.39
CA SER A 322 14.02 32.37 10.00
C SER A 322 15.02 31.64 9.11
N ILE A 323 14.82 31.70 7.79
CA ILE A 323 15.75 31.13 6.80
C ILE A 323 17.11 31.83 6.91
N LEU A 324 17.14 33.10 7.33
CA LEU A 324 18.36 33.89 7.53
C LEU A 324 19.00 33.66 8.91
N PHE A 325 18.18 33.53 9.96
CA PHE A 325 18.68 33.56 11.34
C PHE A 325 18.73 32.20 12.04
N SER A 326 18.29 31.10 11.41
CA SER A 326 18.43 29.71 11.88
C SER A 326 17.89 29.39 13.30
N GLU A 327 17.11 30.27 13.92
CA GLU A 327 16.84 30.23 15.37
C GLU A 327 15.40 29.88 15.78
N TYR A 328 14.47 29.62 14.86
CA TYR A 328 13.06 29.44 15.23
C TYR A 328 12.41 28.17 14.65
N LYS A 329 11.76 27.40 15.53
CA LYS A 329 10.75 26.39 15.16
C LYS A 329 9.43 27.12 14.90
N PHE A 330 8.79 26.81 13.78
CA PHE A 330 7.52 27.39 13.39
C PHE A 330 6.39 26.37 13.47
N ASP A 331 5.21 26.85 13.84
CA ASP A 331 3.96 26.07 13.81
C ASP A 331 3.29 26.11 12.42
N ASN A 332 3.60 27.11 11.59
CA ASN A 332 2.97 27.28 10.28
C ASN A 332 4.01 27.53 9.18
N ASN A 333 4.20 26.54 8.31
CA ASN A 333 5.24 26.51 7.28
C ASN A 333 4.74 26.94 5.88
N ILE A 334 3.60 27.63 5.80
CA ILE A 334 2.97 27.96 4.51
C ILE A 334 3.33 29.38 4.09
N LEU A 335 3.99 29.48 2.93
CA LEU A 335 4.34 30.72 2.25
C LEU A 335 3.39 30.93 1.06
N ASN A 336 2.69 32.06 1.05
CA ASN A 336 1.81 32.41 -0.07
C ASN A 336 2.55 33.34 -1.04
N ILE A 337 2.74 32.90 -2.27
CA ILE A 337 3.42 33.68 -3.31
C ILE A 337 2.42 34.21 -4.32
N ASN A 338 2.48 35.51 -4.59
CA ASN A 338 1.65 36.19 -5.56
C ASN A 338 2.43 36.39 -6.88
N LYS A 339 2.14 35.54 -7.88
CA LYS A 339 2.62 35.69 -9.26
C LYS A 339 1.45 36.05 -10.18
N THR A 340 1.08 35.16 -11.10
CA THR A 340 -0.13 35.28 -11.94
C THR A 340 -1.36 34.72 -11.24
N MET A 341 -1.18 33.74 -10.36
CA MET A 341 -2.15 33.25 -9.38
C MET A 341 -1.46 33.06 -8.03
N ILE A 342 -2.24 33.05 -6.96
CA ILE A 342 -1.74 32.78 -5.60
C ILE A 342 -1.34 31.31 -5.52
N LYS A 343 -0.07 31.06 -5.17
CA LYS A 343 0.44 29.72 -4.88
C LYS A 343 0.69 29.57 -3.39
N PHE A 344 0.37 28.40 -2.85
CA PHE A 344 0.64 28.02 -1.47
C PHE A 344 1.84 27.08 -1.45
N LEU A 345 2.95 27.51 -0.86
CA LEU A 345 4.18 26.72 -0.76
C LEU A 345 4.43 26.32 0.68
N LYS A 346 4.59 25.03 0.94
CA LYS A 346 5.09 24.57 2.21
C LYS A 346 6.61 24.65 2.22
N VAL A 347 7.19 25.34 3.20
CA VAL A 347 8.64 25.52 3.34
C VAL A 347 9.14 24.73 4.55
N ASP A 348 9.89 23.67 4.29
CA ASP A 348 10.48 22.84 5.33
C ASP A 348 12.00 23.08 5.39
N VAL A 349 12.49 23.46 6.57
CA VAL A 349 13.91 23.77 6.82
C VAL A 349 14.53 22.67 7.69
N GLN A 350 15.58 22.04 7.20
CA GLN A 350 16.30 20.97 7.89
C GLN A 350 17.79 21.30 8.05
N HIS A 351 18.24 21.32 9.30
CA HIS A 351 19.65 21.53 9.62
C HIS A 351 20.40 20.21 9.72
N ILE A 352 21.52 20.10 9.00
CA ILE A 352 22.43 18.96 9.08
C ILE A 352 23.63 19.40 9.91
N SER A 353 23.89 18.66 10.99
CA SER A 353 25.00 18.92 11.90
C SER A 353 25.92 17.71 12.01
N ASN A 354 27.19 17.94 12.32
CA ASN A 354 28.14 16.87 12.61
C ASN A 354 27.82 16.22 13.97
N ARG A 355 28.41 15.06 14.26
CA ARG A 355 28.32 14.35 15.56
C ARG A 355 28.71 15.20 16.78
N LYS A 356 29.42 16.33 16.56
CA LYS A 356 29.80 17.30 17.58
C LYS A 356 28.80 18.47 17.74
N GLY A 357 27.65 18.42 17.07
CA GLY A 357 26.63 19.48 17.12
C GLY A 357 26.88 20.70 16.22
N GLN A 358 28.04 20.77 15.54
CA GLN A 358 28.35 21.88 14.63
C GLN A 358 27.53 21.76 13.33
N LEU A 359 26.79 22.82 12.98
CA LEU A 359 26.06 22.93 11.71
C LEU A 359 27.03 22.69 10.53
N LEU A 360 26.64 21.81 9.61
CA LEU A 360 27.36 21.48 8.38
C LEU A 360 26.70 22.12 7.17
N SER A 361 25.38 22.05 7.09
CA SER A 361 24.58 22.59 5.98
C SER A 361 23.12 22.74 6.39
N THR A 362 22.38 23.59 5.69
CA THR A 362 20.92 23.71 5.82
C THR A 362 20.28 23.29 4.51
N ILE A 363 19.29 22.40 4.54
CA ILE A 363 18.46 22.02 3.39
C ILE A 363 17.09 22.69 3.57
N ILE A 364 16.61 23.35 2.53
CA ILE A 364 15.30 23.99 2.49
C ILE A 364 14.52 23.37 1.33
N VAL A 365 13.32 22.88 1.62
CA VAL A 365 12.42 22.25 0.66
C VAL A 365 11.16 23.10 0.52
N PHE A 366 10.78 23.37 -0.73
CA PHE A 366 9.61 24.14 -1.12
C PHE A 366 8.66 23.21 -1.88
N SER A 367 7.54 22.82 -1.25
CA SER A 367 6.53 21.96 -1.85
C SER A 367 5.31 22.79 -2.25
N ASP A 368 4.87 22.68 -3.51
CA ASP A 368 3.65 23.36 -3.99
C ASP A 368 2.41 22.59 -3.51
N ILE A 369 1.71 23.16 -2.52
CA ILE A 369 0.51 22.58 -1.92
C ILE A 369 -0.77 23.32 -2.37
N THR A 370 -0.71 24.08 -3.46
CA THR A 370 -1.83 24.90 -3.94
C THR A 370 -3.08 24.08 -4.19
N GLU A 371 -2.97 22.95 -4.86
CA GLU A 371 -4.10 22.05 -5.13
C GLU A 371 -4.68 21.46 -3.85
N ILE A 372 -3.82 20.97 -2.96
CA ILE A 372 -4.21 20.41 -1.66
C ILE A 372 -4.95 21.47 -0.82
N ASN A 373 -4.44 22.70 -0.80
CA ASN A 373 -5.06 23.79 -0.04
C ASN A 373 -6.42 24.17 -0.61
N ASN A 374 -6.56 24.24 -1.94
CA ASN A 374 -7.85 24.50 -2.59
C ASN A 374 -8.87 23.39 -2.31
N LEU A 375 -8.45 22.12 -2.40
CA LEU A 375 -9.29 20.96 -2.10
C LEU A 375 -9.73 20.96 -0.63
N ASN A 376 -8.84 21.29 0.30
CA ASN A 376 -9.20 21.42 1.72
C ASN A 376 -10.24 22.52 1.94
N GLY A 377 -10.13 23.66 1.26
CA GLY A 377 -11.14 24.72 1.31
C GLY A 377 -12.51 24.27 0.77
N GLU A 378 -12.52 23.52 -0.34
CA GLU A 378 -13.76 22.93 -0.88
C GLU A 378 -14.38 21.91 0.08
N LEU A 379 -13.55 21.05 0.67
CA LEU A 379 -13.97 20.04 1.64
C LEU A 379 -14.56 20.67 2.90
N GLU A 380 -13.93 21.73 3.41
CA GLU A 380 -14.48 22.51 4.52
C GLU A 380 -15.85 23.10 4.17
N HIS A 381 -15.98 23.69 2.98
CA HIS A 381 -17.27 24.22 2.52
C HIS A 381 -18.33 23.11 2.45
N LYS A 382 -18.01 21.96 1.85
CA LYS A 382 -18.91 20.80 1.77
C LYS A 382 -19.30 20.24 3.13
N ASN A 383 -18.37 20.19 4.08
CA ASN A 383 -18.66 19.77 5.45
C ASN A 383 -19.65 20.73 6.13
N THR A 384 -19.47 22.05 5.96
CA THR A 384 -20.45 23.01 6.51
C THR A 384 -21.83 22.87 5.87
N GLU A 385 -21.89 22.59 4.57
CA GLU A 385 -23.14 22.32 3.84
C GLU A 385 -23.86 21.09 4.40
N ILE A 386 -23.14 19.96 4.55
CA ILE A 386 -23.66 18.71 5.13
C ILE A 386 -24.18 18.92 6.56
N LEU A 387 -23.43 19.62 7.41
CA LEU A 387 -23.87 19.91 8.78
C LEU A 387 -25.17 20.73 8.79
N SER A 388 -25.31 21.70 7.88
CA SER A 388 -26.53 22.49 7.75
C SER A 388 -27.72 21.64 7.29
N LEU A 389 -27.49 20.69 6.37
CA LEU A 389 -28.50 19.81 5.82
C LEU A 389 -28.96 18.78 6.84
N ASN A 390 -28.03 18.14 7.56
CA ASN A 390 -28.33 17.23 8.67
C ASN A 390 -29.19 17.91 9.73
N LYS A 391 -28.88 19.17 10.08
CA LYS A 391 -29.70 19.93 11.04
C LYS A 391 -31.13 20.19 10.53
N LYS A 392 -31.30 20.43 9.22
CA LYS A 392 -32.64 20.56 8.60
C LYS A 392 -33.39 19.23 8.61
N LEU A 393 -32.71 18.14 8.26
CA LEU A 393 -33.28 16.80 8.23
C LEU A 393 -33.73 16.34 9.62
N MET A 394 -32.91 16.54 10.65
CA MET A 394 -33.30 16.25 12.05
C MET A 394 -34.55 17.03 12.48
N LYS A 395 -34.67 18.31 12.08
CA LYS A 395 -35.87 19.10 12.37
C LYS A 395 -37.11 18.55 11.65
N ALA A 396 -36.97 18.19 10.37
CA ALA A 396 -38.06 17.60 9.59
C ALA A 396 -38.52 16.26 10.18
N ASN A 397 -37.59 15.36 10.53
CA ASN A 397 -37.91 14.08 11.17
C ASN A 397 -38.64 14.27 12.49
N LYS A 398 -38.20 15.20 13.35
CA LYS A 398 -38.87 15.50 14.61
C LYS A 398 -40.30 16.01 14.41
N GLU A 399 -40.51 16.85 13.39
CA GLU A 399 -41.84 17.37 13.06
C GLU A 399 -42.76 16.27 12.51
N LEU A 400 -42.24 15.42 11.62
CA LEU A 400 -42.99 14.26 11.11
C LEU A 400 -43.40 13.30 12.23
N LEU A 401 -42.48 13.01 13.16
CA LEU A 401 -42.80 12.16 14.31
C LEU A 401 -43.92 12.77 15.17
N ARG A 402 -43.85 14.09 15.42
CA ARG A 402 -44.90 14.81 16.14
C ARG A 402 -46.25 14.73 15.43
N GLN A 403 -46.25 14.89 14.10
CA GLN A 403 -47.48 14.77 13.31
C GLN A 403 -48.06 13.36 13.37
N SER A 404 -47.23 12.32 13.31
CA SER A 404 -47.65 10.92 13.45
C SER A 404 -48.36 10.68 14.79
N LEU A 405 -47.76 11.14 15.90
CA LEU A 405 -48.35 11.02 17.24
C LEU A 405 -49.69 11.75 17.36
N ILE A 406 -49.82 12.94 16.76
CA ILE A 406 -51.07 13.71 16.76
C ILE A 406 -52.15 12.96 15.95
N ILE A 407 -51.81 12.40 14.79
CA ILE A 407 -52.75 11.63 13.97
C ILE A 407 -53.25 10.41 14.75
N GLU A 408 -52.37 9.71 15.46
CA GLU A 408 -52.73 8.58 16.31
C GLU A 408 -53.69 9.00 17.45
N GLU A 409 -53.38 10.09 18.15
CA GLU A 409 -54.23 10.62 19.22
C GLU A 409 -55.63 11.01 18.70
N ILE A 410 -55.69 11.63 17.51
CA ILE A 410 -56.94 11.98 16.85
C ILE A 410 -57.71 10.72 16.46
N ALA A 411 -57.04 9.70 15.89
CA ALA A 411 -57.67 8.45 15.51
C ALA A 411 -58.28 7.73 16.72
N ILE A 412 -57.53 7.62 17.82
CA ILE A 412 -58.01 7.04 19.09
C ILE A 412 -59.22 7.82 19.62
N THR A 413 -59.16 9.15 19.60
CA THR A 413 -60.24 10.01 20.08
C THR A 413 -61.50 9.88 19.22
N ASN A 414 -61.35 9.85 17.90
CA ASN A 414 -62.46 9.65 16.97
C ASN A 414 -63.13 8.30 17.19
N GLU A 415 -62.34 7.25 17.39
CA GLU A 415 -62.87 5.91 17.65
C GLU A 415 -63.61 5.84 18.97
N ARG A 416 -63.07 6.47 20.02
CA ARG A 416 -63.77 6.62 21.31
C ARG A 416 -65.10 7.37 21.15
N ASN A 417 -65.11 8.46 20.38
CA ASN A 417 -66.33 9.24 20.12
C ASN A 417 -67.36 8.45 19.30
N ARG A 418 -66.90 7.64 18.33
CA ARG A 418 -67.74 6.73 17.55
C ARG A 418 -68.42 5.70 18.45
N ILE A 419 -67.66 5.04 19.32
CA ILE A 419 -68.18 4.08 20.31
C ILE A 419 -69.19 4.74 21.25
N LEU A 420 -68.88 5.93 21.77
CA LEU A 420 -69.82 6.68 22.62
C LEU A 420 -71.13 6.95 21.89
N LYS A 421 -71.06 7.34 20.61
CA LYS A 421 -72.27 7.58 19.81
C LYS A 421 -73.09 6.31 19.60
N GLU A 422 -72.45 5.18 19.32
CA GLU A 422 -73.13 3.88 19.21
C GLU A 422 -73.78 3.46 20.53
N LEU A 423 -73.07 3.63 21.66
CA LEU A 423 -73.61 3.40 23.00
C LEU A 423 -74.83 4.26 23.27
N TYR A 424 -74.75 5.57 22.99
CA TYR A 424 -75.88 6.49 23.16
C TYR A 424 -77.09 6.06 22.33
N ASN A 425 -76.89 5.68 21.07
CA ASN A 425 -77.98 5.23 20.20
C ASN A 425 -78.63 3.93 20.70
N SER A 426 -77.84 2.90 21.05
CA SER A 426 -78.36 1.62 21.58
C SER A 426 -79.14 1.84 22.90
N ILE A 427 -78.62 2.70 23.78
CA ILE A 427 -79.29 3.09 25.02
C ILE A 427 -80.61 3.80 24.71
N GLU A 428 -80.61 4.76 23.78
CA GLU A 428 -81.79 5.53 23.40
C GLU A 428 -82.88 4.63 22.82
N ASP A 429 -82.53 3.71 21.93
CA ASP A 429 -83.47 2.78 21.31
C ASP A 429 -84.03 1.79 22.33
N THR A 430 -83.18 1.24 23.21
CA THR A 430 -83.63 0.37 24.31
C THR A 430 -84.62 1.10 25.21
N PHE A 431 -84.34 2.35 25.60
CA PHE A 431 -85.24 3.11 26.46
C PHE A 431 -86.55 3.50 25.78
N LYS A 432 -86.52 3.83 24.48
CA LYS A 432 -87.73 4.07 23.69
C LYS A 432 -88.62 2.83 23.67
N GLU A 433 -88.05 1.65 23.44
CA GLU A 433 -88.82 0.40 23.43
C GLU A 433 -89.38 0.07 24.82
N ILE A 434 -88.59 0.23 25.88
CA ILE A 434 -89.07 0.06 27.27
C ILE A 434 -90.22 1.03 27.57
N LEU A 435 -90.10 2.30 27.20
CA LEU A 435 -91.14 3.31 27.42
C LEU A 435 -92.43 2.94 26.68
N GLN A 436 -92.31 2.48 25.43
CA GLN A 436 -93.46 2.03 24.65
C GLN A 436 -94.14 0.81 25.27
N ILE A 437 -93.36 -0.21 25.69
CA ILE A 437 -93.91 -1.40 26.36
C ILE A 437 -94.55 -1.00 27.70
N THR A 438 -93.99 -0.02 28.41
CA THR A 438 -94.56 0.48 29.68
C THR A 438 -95.92 1.14 29.47
N GLU A 439 -96.06 1.96 28.42
CA GLU A 439 -97.36 2.54 28.04
C GLU A 439 -98.38 1.47 27.61
N ILE A 440 -97.94 0.42 26.91
CA ILE A 440 -98.79 -0.73 26.57
C ILE A 440 -99.26 -1.43 27.86
N CYS A 441 -98.35 -1.74 28.80
CA CYS A 441 -98.69 -2.32 30.10
C CYS A 441 -99.71 -1.47 30.86
N ARG A 442 -99.52 -0.14 30.89
CA ARG A 442 -100.44 0.81 31.54
C ARG A 442 -101.85 0.72 30.94
N LYS A 443 -101.95 0.65 29.60
CA LYS A 443 -103.24 0.49 28.90
C LYS A 443 -103.88 -0.87 29.17
N SER A 444 -103.10 -1.96 29.15
CA SER A 444 -103.59 -3.32 29.40
C SER A 444 -104.12 -3.52 30.83
N ILE A 445 -103.57 -2.80 31.82
CA ILE A 445 -104.13 -2.74 33.19
C ILE A 445 -105.52 -2.09 33.22
N ILE A 446 -105.72 -1.05 32.40
CA ILE A 446 -107.00 -0.33 32.32
C ILE A 446 -108.05 -1.15 31.54
N SER A 447 -107.64 -1.88 30.50
CA SER A 447 -108.54 -2.68 29.65
C SER A 447 -108.79 -4.11 30.14
N ASN A 448 -108.03 -4.59 31.13
CA ASN A 448 -108.13 -5.94 31.73
C ASN A 448 -108.00 -7.10 30.70
N ASP A 449 -107.11 -6.95 29.72
CA ASP A 449 -106.96 -7.85 28.56
C ASP A 449 -106.09 -9.10 28.79
N GLY A 450 -105.50 -9.27 29.98
CA GLY A 450 -104.67 -10.43 30.35
C GLY A 450 -103.26 -10.45 29.74
N SER A 451 -102.88 -9.51 28.87
CA SER A 451 -101.57 -9.48 28.18
C SER A 451 -100.42 -8.87 29.01
N ILE A 452 -100.72 -8.41 30.23
CA ILE A 452 -99.77 -7.69 31.10
C ILE A 452 -98.53 -8.53 31.43
N GLU A 453 -98.71 -9.82 31.73
CA GLU A 453 -97.59 -10.69 32.10
C GLU A 453 -96.61 -10.89 30.93
N GLU A 454 -97.12 -11.01 29.71
CA GLU A 454 -96.31 -11.17 28.50
C GLU A 454 -95.54 -9.88 28.15
N ASN A 455 -96.19 -8.72 28.28
CA ASN A 455 -95.55 -7.42 28.07
C ASN A 455 -94.47 -7.12 29.13
N ILE A 456 -94.68 -7.49 30.38
CA ILE A 456 -93.65 -7.39 31.43
C ILE A 456 -92.47 -8.31 31.13
N LYS A 457 -92.71 -9.56 30.70
CA LYS A 457 -91.62 -10.47 30.28
C LYS A 457 -90.82 -9.89 29.11
N ARG A 458 -91.49 -9.29 28.13
CA ARG A 458 -90.85 -8.61 27.00
C ARG A 458 -90.02 -7.41 27.45
N MET A 459 -90.53 -6.57 28.37
CA MET A 459 -89.78 -5.45 28.93
C MET A 459 -88.50 -5.90 29.66
N ILE A 460 -88.59 -6.96 30.47
CA ILE A 460 -87.42 -7.55 31.15
C ILE A 460 -86.41 -8.07 30.13
N GLN A 461 -86.87 -8.71 29.05
CA GLN A 461 -85.99 -9.21 28.01
C GLN A 461 -85.30 -8.08 27.23
N THR A 462 -86.03 -7.05 26.81
CA THR A 462 -85.46 -5.85 26.16
C THR A 462 -84.44 -5.16 27.05
N THR A 463 -84.73 -5.01 28.35
CA THR A 463 -83.80 -4.42 29.32
C THR A 463 -82.53 -5.27 29.49
N LYS A 464 -82.67 -6.60 29.57
CA LYS A 464 -81.52 -7.52 29.64
C LYS A 464 -80.67 -7.46 28.38
N ASN A 465 -81.30 -7.40 27.21
CA ASN A 465 -80.61 -7.29 25.93
C ASN A 465 -79.82 -5.98 25.84
N GLY A 466 -80.45 -4.83 26.13
CA GLY A 466 -79.75 -3.53 26.12
C GLY A 466 -78.62 -3.44 27.16
N LEU A 467 -78.79 -4.00 28.36
CA LEU A 467 -77.70 -4.08 29.34
C LEU A 467 -76.53 -4.93 28.88
N ASN A 468 -76.79 -6.02 28.14
CA ASN A 468 -75.74 -6.83 27.54
C ASN A 468 -75.03 -6.09 26.41
N GLU A 469 -75.74 -5.34 25.56
CA GLU A 469 -75.12 -4.52 24.49
C GLU A 469 -74.18 -3.44 25.04
N ILE A 470 -74.59 -2.76 26.12
CA ILE A 470 -73.75 -1.79 26.82
C ILE A 470 -72.52 -2.48 27.42
N ARG A 471 -72.72 -3.64 28.07
CA ARG A 471 -71.62 -4.40 28.68
C ARG A 471 -70.62 -4.89 27.64
N ASP A 472 -71.08 -5.38 26.49
CA ASP A 472 -70.21 -5.85 25.41
C ASP A 472 -69.41 -4.70 24.78
N SER A 473 -70.04 -3.54 24.61
CA SER A 473 -69.39 -2.32 24.10
C SER A 473 -68.33 -1.76 25.05
N ILE A 474 -68.59 -1.75 26.37
CA ILE A 474 -67.62 -1.33 27.40
C ILE A 474 -66.52 -2.38 27.59
N TYR A 475 -66.84 -3.68 27.48
CA TYR A 475 -65.86 -4.76 27.56
C TYR A 475 -64.81 -4.67 26.45
N TYR A 476 -65.24 -4.25 25.26
CA TYR A 476 -64.35 -3.95 24.13
C TYR A 476 -63.41 -2.77 24.43
N GLU A 477 -63.90 -1.67 25.03
CA GLU A 477 -63.09 -0.50 25.40
C GLU A 477 -62.06 -0.82 26.50
N LYS A 478 -62.38 -1.72 27.43
CA LYS A 478 -61.58 -1.95 28.65
C LYS A 478 -60.43 -2.94 28.49
N ASN A 479 -60.51 -3.85 27.52
CA ASN A 479 -59.48 -4.87 27.32
C ASN A 479 -58.41 -4.40 26.32
N LYS A 480 -57.63 -3.43 26.78
CA LYS A 480 -56.56 -2.73 26.03
C LYS A 480 -55.30 -3.57 25.80
N LEU A 481 -55.24 -4.78 26.36
CA LEU A 481 -54.10 -5.71 26.33
C LEU A 481 -54.66 -7.12 26.17
N ILE A 482 -54.77 -7.59 24.94
CA ILE A 482 -55.23 -8.95 24.68
C ILE A 482 -54.19 -9.62 23.77
N GLU A 483 -53.54 -10.68 24.24
CA GLU A 483 -52.77 -11.59 23.38
C GLU A 483 -53.68 -12.11 22.25
N ASN A 484 -53.18 -12.24 21.02
CA ASN A 484 -53.99 -12.62 19.85
C ASN A 484 -54.91 -13.84 20.12
N GLN A 485 -54.42 -14.85 20.87
CA GLN A 485 -55.22 -16.03 21.25
C GLN A 485 -56.46 -15.70 22.10
N ILE A 486 -56.37 -14.73 23.00
CA ILE A 486 -57.51 -14.30 23.82
C ILE A 486 -58.49 -13.47 22.97
N PHE A 487 -57.99 -12.71 21.99
CA PHE A 487 -58.84 -11.97 21.04
C PHE A 487 -59.66 -12.93 20.19
N ILE A 488 -59.03 -13.97 19.62
CA ILE A 488 -59.72 -15.01 18.84
C ILE A 488 -60.77 -15.75 19.68
N LYS A 489 -60.43 -16.16 20.92
CA LYS A 489 -61.40 -16.78 21.84
C LYS A 489 -62.56 -15.85 22.20
N THR A 490 -62.29 -14.55 22.35
CA THR A 490 -63.31 -13.54 22.63
C THR A 490 -64.22 -13.32 21.42
N LEU A 491 -63.64 -13.25 20.22
CA LEU A 491 -64.35 -13.17 18.95
C LEU A 491 -65.27 -14.39 18.78
N GLU A 492 -64.76 -15.60 18.98
CA GLU A 492 -65.53 -16.84 18.93
C GLU A 492 -66.74 -16.80 19.87
N LYS A 493 -66.54 -16.37 21.12
CA LYS A 493 -67.60 -16.27 22.13
C LYS A 493 -68.66 -15.23 21.78
N LEU A 494 -68.26 -14.06 21.27
CA LEU A 494 -69.18 -12.99 20.88
C LEU A 494 -70.02 -13.36 19.66
N LEU A 495 -69.43 -14.06 18.70
CA LEU A 495 -70.10 -14.46 17.46
C LEU A 495 -71.03 -15.68 17.68
N THR A 496 -70.63 -16.65 18.50
CA THR A 496 -71.46 -17.84 18.83
C THR A 496 -72.64 -17.52 19.75
N GLY A 497 -72.53 -16.50 20.62
CA GLY A 497 -73.59 -16.10 21.52
C GLY A 497 -74.86 -15.55 20.85
N LYS A 498 -74.81 -15.21 19.56
CA LYS A 498 -75.88 -14.52 18.82
C LYS A 498 -76.58 -15.38 17.74
N SER A 499 -76.17 -16.62 17.47
CA SER A 499 -76.63 -17.36 16.28
C SER A 499 -76.87 -18.87 16.52
N ARG A 500 -77.83 -19.47 15.79
CA ARG A 500 -78.07 -20.93 15.73
C ARG A 500 -77.20 -21.65 14.67
N MET A 501 -76.32 -20.93 13.97
CA MET A 501 -75.44 -21.45 12.92
C MET A 501 -74.17 -22.06 13.50
N ASN A 502 -73.59 -23.01 12.77
CA ASN A 502 -72.28 -23.57 13.09
C ASN A 502 -71.18 -22.64 12.58
N ILE A 503 -70.44 -21.99 13.49
CA ILE A 503 -69.36 -21.05 13.14
C ILE A 503 -68.02 -21.74 13.42
N GLN A 504 -67.14 -21.81 12.42
CA GLN A 504 -65.81 -22.37 12.54
C GLN A 504 -64.77 -21.30 12.25
N ILE A 505 -63.92 -21.00 13.24
CA ILE A 505 -62.86 -19.99 13.13
C ILE A 505 -61.51 -20.70 13.12
N TYR A 506 -60.71 -20.42 12.08
CA TYR A 506 -59.34 -20.88 11.94
C TYR A 506 -58.41 -19.67 11.99
N PHE A 507 -57.40 -19.74 12.85
CA PHE A 507 -56.40 -18.69 13.00
C PHE A 507 -55.01 -19.28 12.82
N GLU A 508 -54.20 -18.66 11.96
CA GLU A 508 -52.85 -19.08 11.62
C GLU A 508 -51.88 -17.90 11.79
N GLY A 509 -50.91 -18.04 12.70
CA GLY A 509 -49.82 -17.08 12.96
C GLY A 509 -49.81 -16.51 14.38
N GLU A 510 -48.68 -16.58 15.10
CA GLU A 510 -48.64 -16.25 16.54
C GLU A 510 -47.65 -15.13 16.94
N GLU A 511 -46.78 -14.67 16.04
CA GLU A 511 -45.58 -13.89 16.43
C GLU A 511 -45.75 -12.36 16.42
N ILE A 512 -46.78 -11.80 15.77
CA ILE A 512 -46.98 -10.34 15.63
C ILE A 512 -48.28 -9.92 16.32
N GLU A 513 -48.22 -8.91 17.20
CA GLU A 513 -49.42 -8.37 17.84
C GLU A 513 -50.33 -7.69 16.80
N ILE A 514 -51.58 -8.12 16.69
CA ILE A 514 -52.55 -7.50 15.76
C ILE A 514 -52.92 -6.12 16.30
N PRO A 515 -52.72 -5.01 15.57
CA PRO A 515 -53.08 -3.67 16.03
C PRO A 515 -54.58 -3.53 16.30
N HIS A 516 -54.95 -2.65 17.24
CA HIS A 516 -56.34 -2.47 17.67
C HIS A 516 -57.30 -2.13 16.51
N HIS A 517 -56.91 -1.25 15.59
CA HIS A 517 -57.73 -0.88 14.45
C HIS A 517 -58.00 -2.07 13.51
N ILE A 518 -57.04 -3.00 13.38
CA ILE A 518 -57.22 -4.24 12.63
C ILE A 518 -58.16 -5.20 13.36
N ARG A 519 -58.02 -5.36 14.68
CA ARG A 519 -58.94 -6.19 15.50
C ARG A 519 -60.37 -5.70 15.41
N TYR A 520 -60.57 -4.38 15.35
CA TYR A 520 -61.87 -3.75 15.16
C TYR A 520 -62.46 -4.07 13.79
N ALA A 521 -61.67 -3.90 12.72
CA ALA A 521 -62.08 -4.26 11.36
C ALA A 521 -62.47 -5.74 11.24
N ILE A 522 -61.71 -6.65 11.87
CA ILE A 522 -62.03 -8.07 11.94
C ILE A 522 -63.40 -8.30 12.58
N TYR A 523 -63.66 -7.69 13.74
CA TYR A 523 -64.91 -7.87 14.47
C TYR A 523 -66.13 -7.36 13.69
N VAL A 524 -66.05 -6.13 13.15
CA VAL A 524 -67.14 -5.52 12.37
C VAL A 524 -67.45 -6.35 11.14
N THR A 525 -66.42 -6.76 10.40
CA THR A 525 -66.56 -7.57 9.19
C THR A 525 -67.23 -8.89 9.50
N CYS A 526 -66.76 -9.62 10.53
CA CYS A 526 -67.36 -10.88 10.94
C CYS A 526 -68.83 -10.70 11.38
N ARG A 527 -69.14 -9.67 12.18
CA ARG A 527 -70.49 -9.43 12.67
C ARG A 527 -71.47 -9.18 11.53
N GLU A 528 -71.12 -8.26 10.64
CA GLU A 528 -71.97 -7.85 9.52
C GLU A 528 -72.22 -9.01 8.55
N VAL A 529 -71.16 -9.76 8.21
CA VAL A 529 -71.29 -10.93 7.35
C VAL A 529 -72.17 -12.00 7.99
N LEU A 530 -72.01 -12.26 9.30
CA LEU A 530 -72.83 -13.24 10.01
C LEU A 530 -74.30 -12.81 10.12
N GLU A 531 -74.57 -11.53 10.36
CA GLU A 531 -75.93 -10.98 10.36
C GLU A 531 -76.58 -11.19 8.98
N ASN A 532 -75.86 -10.89 7.90
CA ASN A 532 -76.32 -11.14 6.53
C ASN A 532 -76.49 -12.64 6.21
N SER A 533 -75.58 -13.50 6.69
CA SER A 533 -75.68 -14.96 6.51
C SER A 533 -76.89 -15.55 7.23
N CYS A 534 -77.22 -15.04 8.43
CA CYS A 534 -78.36 -15.49 9.21
C CYS A 534 -79.69 -14.93 8.70
N ALA A 535 -79.78 -13.61 8.49
CA ALA A 535 -81.04 -12.91 8.25
C ALA A 535 -81.49 -13.02 6.79
N GLN A 536 -80.56 -12.97 5.83
CA GLN A 536 -80.88 -12.86 4.40
C GLN A 536 -80.62 -14.17 3.65
N ARG A 537 -79.56 -14.90 4.01
CA ARG A 537 -79.09 -16.07 3.23
C ARG A 537 -79.44 -17.44 3.83
N GLN A 538 -79.96 -17.47 5.06
CA GLN A 538 -80.34 -18.68 5.80
C GLN A 538 -79.22 -19.74 5.84
N ALA A 539 -77.96 -19.30 5.96
CA ALA A 539 -76.81 -20.18 6.02
C ALA A 539 -76.87 -21.08 7.27
N LYS A 540 -76.34 -22.31 7.15
CA LYS A 540 -76.23 -23.25 8.29
C LYS A 540 -74.83 -23.26 8.89
N THR A 541 -73.82 -22.97 8.06
CA THR A 541 -72.41 -23.03 8.44
C THR A 541 -71.67 -21.82 7.86
N VAL A 542 -70.81 -21.22 8.67
CA VAL A 542 -69.91 -20.14 8.27
C VAL A 542 -68.48 -20.48 8.69
N TYR A 543 -67.54 -20.32 7.77
CA TYR A 543 -66.11 -20.50 8.00
C TYR A 543 -65.42 -19.15 7.98
N ILE A 544 -64.59 -18.88 8.99
CA ILE A 544 -63.78 -17.68 9.09
C ILE A 544 -62.32 -18.14 9.19
N ILE A 545 -61.48 -17.68 8.28
CA ILE A 545 -60.05 -17.98 8.24
C ILE A 545 -59.30 -16.66 8.38
N LEU A 546 -58.37 -16.61 9.33
CA LEU A 546 -57.50 -15.47 9.61
C LEU A 546 -56.05 -15.93 9.50
N GLN A 547 -55.32 -15.37 8.55
CA GLN A 547 -53.91 -15.67 8.30
C GLN A 547 -53.07 -14.42 8.55
N LEU A 548 -52.18 -14.50 9.53
CA LEU A 548 -51.29 -13.42 9.93
C LEU A 548 -49.93 -13.60 9.23
N GLY A 549 -49.60 -12.71 8.29
CA GLY A 549 -48.28 -12.64 7.66
C GLY A 549 -47.37 -11.59 8.30
N GLU A 550 -46.16 -11.41 7.76
CA GLU A 550 -45.18 -10.43 8.26
C GLU A 550 -45.61 -8.97 8.03
N SER A 551 -46.38 -8.69 6.97
CA SER A 551 -46.73 -7.33 6.53
C SER A 551 -48.21 -7.12 6.25
N SER A 552 -49.03 -8.18 6.24
CA SER A 552 -50.49 -8.09 6.08
C SER A 552 -51.23 -9.22 6.79
N LEU A 553 -52.49 -8.96 7.14
CA LEU A 553 -53.45 -9.93 7.66
C LEU A 553 -54.48 -10.22 6.56
N ASN A 554 -54.63 -11.51 6.23
CA ASN A 554 -55.63 -11.99 5.28
C ASN A 554 -56.80 -12.61 6.04
N MET A 555 -58.00 -12.13 5.75
CA MET A 555 -59.27 -12.62 6.28
C MET A 555 -60.09 -13.20 5.14
N ILE A 556 -60.57 -14.43 5.32
CA ILE A 556 -61.52 -15.09 4.42
C ILE A 556 -62.76 -15.48 5.22
N ILE A 557 -63.95 -15.10 4.76
CA ILE A 557 -65.23 -15.53 5.35
C ILE A 557 -66.07 -16.19 4.27
N THR A 558 -66.48 -17.44 4.49
CA THR A 558 -67.35 -18.18 3.57
C THR A 558 -68.60 -18.71 4.26
N ASP A 559 -69.75 -18.66 3.59
CA ASP A 559 -70.99 -19.28 4.04
C ASP A 559 -71.64 -20.17 2.98
N ASN A 560 -72.46 -21.11 3.45
CA ASN A 560 -73.21 -22.05 2.62
C ASN A 560 -74.69 -21.66 2.40
N GLY A 561 -75.01 -20.37 2.53
CA GLY A 561 -76.34 -19.83 2.30
C GLY A 561 -76.65 -19.67 0.81
N LYS A 562 -77.77 -19.00 0.52
CA LYS A 562 -78.12 -18.61 -0.86
C LYS A 562 -77.19 -17.52 -1.37
N GLY A 563 -76.79 -17.61 -2.64
CA GLY A 563 -76.03 -16.58 -3.33
C GLY A 563 -76.83 -15.28 -3.53
N ILE A 564 -76.14 -14.21 -3.90
CA ILE A 564 -76.74 -12.87 -4.11
C ILE A 564 -76.42 -12.42 -5.54
N ASP A 565 -77.46 -12.11 -6.33
CA ASP A 565 -77.33 -11.63 -7.70
C ASP A 565 -77.01 -10.13 -7.81
N ASP A 566 -77.36 -9.34 -6.78
CA ASP A 566 -77.17 -7.89 -6.77
C ASP A 566 -76.61 -7.38 -5.43
N PHE A 567 -75.31 -7.09 -5.44
CA PHE A 567 -74.59 -6.55 -4.28
C PHE A 567 -74.73 -5.01 -4.13
N THR A 568 -75.37 -4.31 -5.08
CA THR A 568 -75.35 -2.84 -5.15
C THR A 568 -76.22 -2.14 -4.10
N SER A 569 -77.08 -2.89 -3.40
CA SER A 569 -78.06 -2.35 -2.45
C SER A 569 -77.77 -2.70 -0.98
N ASP A 570 -76.73 -3.49 -0.71
CA ASP A 570 -76.38 -3.92 0.64
C ASP A 570 -75.59 -2.84 1.40
N LYS A 571 -76.30 -2.13 2.28
CA LYS A 571 -75.71 -1.07 3.13
C LYS A 571 -74.63 -1.61 4.06
N GLY A 572 -74.69 -2.88 4.46
CA GLY A 572 -73.74 -3.51 5.37
C GLY A 572 -72.39 -3.73 4.70
N LEU A 573 -72.38 -4.29 3.49
CA LEU A 573 -71.15 -4.51 2.72
C LEU A 573 -70.41 -3.21 2.40
N LYS A 574 -71.16 -2.12 2.13
CA LYS A 574 -70.56 -0.81 1.86
C LYS A 574 -69.87 -0.20 3.08
N VAL A 575 -70.33 -0.52 4.30
CA VAL A 575 -69.66 -0.11 5.55
C VAL A 575 -68.33 -0.85 5.69
N ILE A 576 -68.32 -2.17 5.43
CA ILE A 576 -67.09 -2.99 5.46
C ILE A 576 -66.09 -2.52 4.40
N GLU A 577 -66.56 -2.21 3.19
CA GLU A 577 -65.73 -1.74 2.08
C GLU A 577 -65.03 -0.42 2.41
N ASN A 578 -65.78 0.57 2.92
CA ASN A 578 -65.19 1.84 3.38
C ASN A 578 -64.18 1.63 4.51
N LEU A 579 -64.51 0.78 5.49
CA LEU A 579 -63.63 0.47 6.61
C LEU A 579 -62.31 -0.18 6.16
N CYS A 580 -62.36 -1.06 5.15
CA CYS A 580 -61.17 -1.67 4.57
C CYS A 580 -60.28 -0.64 3.87
N TYR A 581 -60.88 0.25 3.06
CA TYR A 581 -60.14 1.28 2.35
C TYR A 581 -59.54 2.36 3.27
N GLU A 582 -60.24 2.74 4.35
CA GLU A 582 -59.71 3.67 5.36
C GLU A 582 -58.44 3.12 6.05
N LEU A 583 -58.32 1.79 6.14
CA LEU A 583 -57.15 1.11 6.69
C LEU A 583 -56.08 0.78 5.63
N GLY A 584 -56.25 1.23 4.38
CA GLY A 584 -55.31 0.98 3.29
C GLY A 584 -55.30 -0.47 2.79
N GLY A 585 -56.35 -1.25 3.10
CA GLY A 585 -56.51 -2.64 2.70
C GLY A 585 -57.22 -2.82 1.35
N THR A 586 -57.39 -4.08 0.96
CA THR A 586 -58.19 -4.47 -0.21
C THR A 586 -59.26 -5.48 0.18
N ILE A 587 -60.42 -5.42 -0.48
CA ILE A 587 -61.54 -6.31 -0.21
C ILE A 587 -62.18 -6.76 -1.52
N ASN A 588 -62.52 -8.04 -1.59
CA ASN A 588 -63.28 -8.65 -2.68
C ASN A 588 -64.35 -9.56 -2.08
N TYR A 589 -65.54 -9.58 -2.65
CA TYR A 589 -66.61 -10.49 -2.23
C TYR A 589 -67.45 -10.94 -3.42
N GLY A 590 -68.08 -12.11 -3.30
CA GLY A 590 -68.92 -12.69 -4.35
C GLY A 590 -69.56 -14.01 -3.93
N SER A 591 -70.36 -14.60 -4.84
CA SER A 591 -70.91 -15.94 -4.65
C SER A 591 -69.92 -17.03 -5.07
N LEU A 592 -69.96 -18.18 -4.40
CA LEU A 592 -69.02 -19.29 -4.62
C LEU A 592 -69.36 -20.06 -5.90
N ASP A 593 -70.66 -20.31 -6.16
CA ASP A 593 -71.23 -20.89 -7.38
C ASP A 593 -72.46 -20.07 -7.83
N GLU A 594 -72.93 -20.22 -9.09
CA GLU A 594 -74.18 -19.61 -9.59
C GLU A 594 -75.34 -19.94 -8.60
N ASP A 595 -75.75 -18.93 -7.82
CA ASP A 595 -76.78 -18.92 -6.77
C ASP A 595 -76.48 -19.64 -5.43
N GLN A 596 -75.24 -20.10 -5.18
CA GLN A 596 -74.91 -20.79 -3.91
C GLN A 596 -73.66 -20.26 -3.22
N GLY A 597 -73.81 -20.00 -1.92
CA GLY A 597 -72.74 -19.57 -1.02
C GLY A 597 -72.26 -18.14 -1.25
N PHE A 598 -71.47 -17.67 -0.29
CA PHE A 598 -70.79 -16.38 -0.34
C PHE A 598 -69.36 -16.51 0.16
N SER A 599 -68.48 -15.71 -0.42
CA SER A 599 -67.09 -15.56 -0.02
C SER A 599 -66.73 -14.08 0.06
N LEU A 600 -66.06 -13.71 1.13
CA LEU A 600 -65.43 -12.40 1.31
C LEU A 600 -63.96 -12.62 1.63
N HIS A 601 -63.10 -11.93 0.89
CA HIS A 601 -61.67 -11.88 1.09
C HIS A 601 -61.25 -10.44 1.38
N MET A 602 -60.56 -10.23 2.50
CA MET A 602 -60.08 -8.93 2.93
C MET A 602 -58.60 -9.05 3.31
N GLU A 603 -57.77 -8.16 2.77
CA GLU A 603 -56.36 -8.01 3.10
C GLU A 603 -56.12 -6.67 3.78
N LEU A 604 -55.47 -6.68 4.96
CA LEU A 604 -55.18 -5.48 5.75
C LEU A 604 -53.69 -5.36 6.08
N PRO A 605 -53.03 -4.21 5.87
CA PRO A 605 -51.60 -4.05 6.15
C PRO A 605 -51.28 -4.02 7.65
N LEU A 606 -50.20 -4.71 8.05
CA LEU A 606 -49.64 -4.73 9.40
C LEU A 606 -48.38 -3.85 9.42
N VAL A 607 -48.52 -2.56 9.73
CA VAL A 607 -47.35 -1.70 9.96
C VAL A 607 -46.80 -2.03 11.36
N SER A 608 -45.69 -2.76 11.44
CA SER A 608 -45.06 -3.11 12.72
C SER A 608 -44.28 -1.92 13.30
N LEU A 609 -44.48 -1.67 14.61
CA LEU A 609 -43.78 -0.65 15.40
C LEU A 609 -42.35 -1.09 15.82
N THR A 610 -41.84 -2.22 15.33
CA THR A 610 -40.57 -2.79 15.78
C THR A 610 -39.31 -2.06 15.29
N ASP A 611 -39.41 -1.21 14.27
CA ASP A 611 -38.25 -0.45 13.75
C ASP A 611 -38.02 0.91 14.44
N VAL A 612 -38.83 1.27 15.46
CA VAL A 612 -38.77 2.60 16.10
C VAL A 612 -37.83 2.64 17.32
N ASN A 613 -37.61 1.52 18.02
CA ASN A 613 -36.81 1.50 19.25
C ASN A 613 -35.29 1.43 19.03
N GLU A 614 -34.80 1.07 17.84
CA GLU A 614 -33.36 1.11 17.53
C GLU A 614 -32.86 2.51 17.17
N LEU A 615 -33.76 3.46 16.89
CA LEU A 615 -33.43 4.86 16.56
C LEU A 615 -33.31 5.77 17.78
N GLU A 616 -33.64 5.33 19.00
CA GLU A 616 -33.45 6.11 20.23
C GLU A 616 -32.05 5.97 20.86
N ASN A 617 -31.20 5.06 20.36
CA ASN A 617 -29.87 4.78 20.93
C ASN A 617 -28.67 5.09 20.01
N ILE A 618 -28.85 5.89 18.95
CA ILE A 618 -27.76 6.40 18.09
C ILE A 618 -27.93 7.91 17.93
#